data_AF-A0A9D5JXB9-F1
#
_entry.id   AF-A0A9D5JXB9-F1
#
_cell.length_a   1.000
_cell.length_b   1.000
_cell.length_c   1.000
_cell.angle_alpha   90.00
_cell.angle_beta   90.00
_cell.angle_gamma   90.00
#
_symmetry.space_group_name_H-M   'P 1'
#
loop_
_entity.id
_entity.type
_entity.pdbx_description
1 polymer ?
#
loop_
_entity_poly.entity_id
_entity_poly.type
_entity_poly.pdbx_seq_one_letter_code
_entity_poly.pdbx_strand_id
1 'polypeptide(L)'
;MNTIQNPGSALGEAIGAQMERALNTFLDTLCEELGYHFISASVIEGKKKLLLYDQFGTAFNIDAVIANESMQPIVLFESKYIRYKKHNRDKGSWLCTAHPAIRRRYHSIRSSIAVLAGNWSSSSLAMMRSFDINIFLIPFERICELLAHHDILFDWGEKDRDTAQAAWTQYVQLPKRQRMMIGEEMVALVKDNLRSLIARILDDSVPREIEKVTIELHSNLGEVKIHEFASIFEAVEFLNSEALQDVFLTTDSVTLFDPPPEIVDVP
;
A
#
# COMPACT_ATOMS: atom_id res chain seq x y z
N MET A 1 20.99 -5.26 -30.94
CA MET A 1 20.31 -5.31 -29.62
C MET A 1 20.80 -4.09 -28.85
N ASN A 2 19.91 -3.23 -28.35
CA ASN A 2 20.32 -2.11 -27.52
C ASN A 2 20.94 -2.67 -26.23
N THR A 3 22.19 -2.29 -25.95
CA THR A 3 22.90 -2.70 -24.73
C THR A 3 22.22 -2.04 -23.54
N ILE A 4 21.50 -2.83 -22.74
CA ILE A 4 20.90 -2.32 -21.50
C ILE A 4 22.00 -2.18 -20.44
N GLN A 5 22.13 -0.98 -19.88
CA GLN A 5 23.19 -0.67 -18.93
C GLN A 5 23.02 -1.39 -17.58
N ASN A 6 21.77 -1.72 -17.19
CA ASN A 6 21.43 -2.49 -16.00
C ASN A 6 20.30 -3.51 -16.30
N PRO A 7 20.64 -4.72 -16.78
CA PRO A 7 19.64 -5.72 -17.17
C PRO A 7 18.78 -6.19 -15.99
N GLY A 8 19.34 -6.23 -14.78
CA GLY A 8 18.58 -6.63 -13.59
C GLY A 8 17.52 -5.61 -13.17
N SER A 9 17.80 -4.31 -13.29
CA SER A 9 16.79 -3.26 -13.09
C SER A 9 15.73 -3.33 -14.18
N ALA A 10 16.14 -3.43 -15.44
CA ALA A 10 15.22 -3.48 -16.57
C ALA A 10 14.26 -4.68 -16.50
N LEU A 11 14.75 -5.86 -16.11
CA LEU A 11 13.90 -7.03 -15.92
C LEU A 11 12.91 -6.81 -14.76
N GLY A 12 13.39 -6.27 -13.62
CA GLY A 12 12.53 -5.95 -12.49
C GLY A 12 11.42 -4.95 -12.84
N GLU A 13 11.76 -3.87 -13.55
CA GLU A 13 10.79 -2.88 -14.05
C GLU A 13 9.79 -3.50 -15.02
N ALA A 14 10.25 -4.36 -15.93
CA ALA A 14 9.37 -5.01 -16.90
C ALA A 14 8.36 -5.96 -16.22
N ILE A 15 8.81 -6.78 -15.27
CA ILE A 15 7.94 -7.66 -14.46
C ILE A 15 6.94 -6.83 -13.66
N GLY A 16 7.43 -5.81 -12.95
CA GLY A 16 6.58 -4.88 -12.19
C GLY A 16 5.49 -4.26 -13.05
N ALA A 17 5.83 -3.82 -14.27
CA ALA A 17 4.86 -3.26 -15.21
C ALA A 17 3.84 -4.29 -15.73
N GLN A 18 4.20 -5.57 -15.88
CA GLN A 18 3.22 -6.60 -16.24
C GLN A 18 2.24 -6.86 -15.10
N MET A 19 2.73 -6.93 -13.86
CA MET A 19 1.91 -7.07 -12.66
C MET A 19 0.95 -5.88 -12.50
N GLU A 20 1.46 -4.66 -12.59
CA GLU A 20 0.65 -3.44 -12.49
C GLU A 20 -0.46 -3.41 -13.54
N ARG A 21 -0.15 -3.76 -14.80
CA ARG A 21 -1.17 -3.82 -15.86
C ARG A 21 -2.23 -4.89 -15.57
N ALA A 22 -1.82 -6.08 -15.13
CA ALA A 22 -2.76 -7.15 -14.78
C ALA A 22 -3.65 -6.75 -13.58
N LEU A 23 -3.06 -6.08 -12.59
CA LEU A 23 -3.77 -5.60 -11.41
C LEU A 23 -4.79 -4.52 -11.78
N ASN A 24 -4.40 -3.54 -12.58
CA ASN A 24 -5.31 -2.50 -13.07
C ASN A 24 -6.46 -3.09 -13.88
N THR A 25 -6.20 -4.07 -14.74
CA THR A 25 -7.25 -4.76 -15.51
C THR A 25 -8.23 -5.47 -14.58
N PHE A 26 -7.73 -6.19 -13.57
CA PHE A 26 -8.57 -6.86 -12.58
C PHE A 26 -9.42 -5.87 -11.76
N LEU A 27 -8.81 -4.79 -11.27
CA LEU A 27 -9.49 -3.79 -10.45
C LEU A 27 -10.56 -3.04 -11.25
N ASP A 28 -10.28 -2.71 -12.51
CA ASP A 28 -11.23 -2.07 -13.42
C ASP A 28 -12.49 -2.94 -13.59
N THR A 29 -12.31 -4.22 -13.95
CA THR A 29 -13.43 -5.18 -14.05
C THR A 29 -14.18 -5.33 -12.74
N LEU A 30 -13.47 -5.44 -11.61
CA LEU A 30 -14.10 -5.58 -10.29
C LEU A 30 -14.92 -4.33 -9.93
N CYS A 31 -14.43 -3.13 -10.22
CA CYS A 31 -15.15 -1.90 -9.93
C CYS A 31 -16.40 -1.77 -10.79
N GLU A 32 -16.32 -2.10 -12.08
CA GLU A 32 -17.49 -2.16 -12.98
C GLU A 32 -18.55 -3.13 -12.46
N GLU A 33 -18.15 -4.34 -12.04
CA GLU A 33 -19.05 -5.35 -11.43
C GLU A 33 -19.78 -4.82 -10.18
N LEU A 34 -19.13 -3.95 -9.41
CA LEU A 34 -19.64 -3.40 -8.14
C LEU A 34 -20.31 -2.02 -8.30
N GLY A 35 -20.35 -1.44 -9.49
CA GLY A 35 -20.93 -0.11 -9.73
C GLY A 35 -20.06 1.07 -9.27
N TYR A 36 -18.74 0.89 -9.23
CA TYR A 36 -17.76 1.93 -8.89
C TYR A 36 -16.83 2.23 -10.08
N HIS A 37 -16.07 3.30 -9.99
CA HIS A 37 -15.09 3.71 -11.00
C HIS A 37 -13.67 3.43 -10.53
N PHE A 38 -12.91 2.69 -11.33
CA PHE A 38 -11.47 2.57 -11.16
C PHE A 38 -10.75 3.68 -11.94
N ILE A 39 -9.91 4.47 -11.26
CA ILE A 39 -9.20 5.61 -11.85
C ILE A 39 -7.71 5.42 -11.56
N SER A 40 -6.91 5.14 -12.59
CA SER A 40 -5.46 4.97 -12.46
C SER A 40 -4.63 6.03 -13.17
N ALA A 41 -5.28 7.00 -13.82
CA ALA A 41 -4.63 8.13 -14.44
C ALA A 41 -5.62 9.25 -14.76
N SER A 42 -5.17 10.49 -14.59
CA SER A 42 -5.74 11.66 -15.23
C SER A 42 -4.71 12.26 -16.19
N VAL A 43 -5.16 12.93 -17.26
CA VAL A 43 -4.24 13.66 -18.14
C VAL A 43 -4.08 15.07 -17.59
N ILE A 44 -2.91 15.36 -17.02
CA ILE A 44 -2.54 16.69 -16.52
C ILE A 44 -1.29 17.12 -17.30
N GLU A 45 -1.39 18.21 -18.06
CA GLU A 45 -0.29 18.74 -18.89
C GLU A 45 0.33 17.69 -19.83
N GLY A 46 -0.50 16.81 -20.41
CA GLY A 46 -0.06 15.73 -21.30
C GLY A 46 0.65 14.55 -20.61
N LYS A 47 0.77 14.57 -19.28
CA LYS A 47 1.28 13.45 -18.48
C LYS A 47 0.13 12.69 -17.83
N LYS A 48 0.20 11.36 -17.87
CA LYS A 48 -0.70 10.49 -17.11
C LYS A 48 -0.27 10.49 -15.65
N LYS A 49 -0.97 11.25 -14.81
CA LYS A 49 -0.77 11.31 -13.36
C LYS A 49 -2.13 11.40 -12.69
N LEU A 50 -2.30 10.73 -11.57
CA LEU A 50 -3.47 10.90 -10.73
C LEU A 50 -3.04 11.69 -9.50
N LEU A 51 -3.31 12.99 -9.51
CA LEU A 51 -2.98 13.89 -8.42
C LEU A 51 -4.15 14.03 -7.46
N LEU A 52 -3.92 13.71 -6.20
CA LEU A 52 -4.79 14.06 -5.09
C LEU A 52 -4.06 15.05 -4.20
N TYR A 53 -4.83 15.95 -3.59
CA TYR A 53 -4.28 17.01 -2.74
C TYR A 53 -4.63 16.73 -1.28
N ASP A 54 -3.77 17.13 -0.34
CA ASP A 54 -4.13 17.16 1.08
C ASP A 54 -4.91 18.45 1.45
N GLN A 55 -5.23 18.61 2.73
CA GLN A 55 -5.95 19.78 3.24
C GLN A 55 -5.17 21.11 3.10
N PHE A 56 -3.85 21.04 2.89
CA PHE A 56 -2.96 22.19 2.74
C PHE A 56 -2.63 22.50 1.27
N GLY A 57 -3.09 21.69 0.32
CA GLY A 57 -2.83 21.85 -1.11
C GLY A 57 -1.55 21.15 -1.59
N THR A 58 -0.93 20.30 -0.78
CA THR A 58 0.19 19.45 -1.21
C THR A 58 -0.31 18.39 -2.18
N ALA A 59 0.28 18.31 -3.37
CA ALA A 59 -0.07 17.31 -4.38
C ALA A 59 0.66 15.98 -4.14
N PHE A 60 -0.08 14.88 -4.19
CA PHE A 60 0.40 13.51 -4.13
C PHE A 60 0.02 12.79 -5.41
N ASN A 61 1.00 12.16 -6.06
CA ASN A 61 0.74 11.28 -7.19
C ASN A 61 0.42 9.88 -6.64
N ILE A 62 -0.81 9.44 -6.87
CA ILE A 62 -1.31 8.14 -6.42
C ILE A 62 -1.43 7.21 -7.61
N ASP A 63 -1.13 5.93 -7.44
CA ASP A 63 -1.20 4.97 -8.54
C ASP A 63 -2.66 4.77 -9.01
N ALA A 64 -3.61 4.57 -8.09
CA ALA A 64 -5.03 4.49 -8.42
C ALA A 64 -5.98 4.83 -7.27
N VAL A 65 -7.23 5.10 -7.63
CA VAL A 65 -8.35 5.35 -6.71
C VAL A 65 -9.58 4.60 -7.20
N ILE A 66 -10.35 4.03 -6.27
CA ILE A 66 -11.73 3.62 -6.52
C ILE A 66 -12.64 4.76 -6.09
N ALA A 67 -13.53 5.23 -6.97
CA ALA A 67 -14.46 6.31 -6.71
C ALA A 67 -15.92 5.87 -6.88
N ASN A 68 -16.83 6.49 -6.12
CA ASN A 68 -18.27 6.28 -6.28
C ASN A 68 -18.83 7.07 -7.48
N GLU A 69 -20.14 6.94 -7.74
CA GLU A 69 -20.83 7.65 -8.83
C GLU A 69 -20.67 9.19 -8.76
N SER A 70 -20.51 9.75 -7.57
CA SER A 70 -20.26 11.18 -7.36
C SER A 70 -18.77 11.58 -7.50
N MET A 71 -17.94 10.67 -8.00
CA MET A 71 -16.48 10.82 -8.14
C MET A 71 -15.75 11.13 -6.82
N GLN A 72 -16.32 10.72 -5.70
CA GLN A 72 -15.66 10.80 -4.40
C GLN A 72 -14.74 9.60 -4.22
N PRO A 73 -13.47 9.79 -3.81
CA PRO A 73 -12.55 8.69 -3.60
C PRO A 73 -12.99 7.85 -2.40
N ILE A 74 -13.06 6.53 -2.57
CA ILE A 74 -13.46 5.56 -1.54
C ILE A 74 -12.28 4.71 -1.08
N VAL A 75 -11.40 4.32 -2.00
CA VAL A 75 -10.20 3.53 -1.71
C VAL A 75 -9.00 4.16 -2.38
N LEU A 76 -7.91 4.35 -1.62
CA LEU A 76 -6.60 4.68 -2.16
C LEU A 76 -5.81 3.41 -2.44
N PHE A 77 -5.14 3.37 -3.59
CA PHE A 77 -4.47 2.19 -4.06
C PHE A 77 -3.06 2.52 -4.54
N GLU A 78 -2.09 1.74 -4.06
CA GLU A 78 -0.69 1.81 -4.47
C GLU A 78 -0.18 0.41 -4.82
N SER A 79 0.62 0.32 -5.88
CA SER A 79 1.32 -0.91 -6.24
C SER A 79 2.81 -0.66 -6.31
N LYS A 80 3.61 -1.52 -5.67
CA LYS A 80 5.06 -1.34 -5.63
C LYS A 80 5.78 -2.67 -5.78
N TYR A 81 6.62 -2.74 -6.79
CA TYR A 81 7.58 -3.83 -6.97
C TYR A 81 8.96 -3.43 -6.43
N ILE A 82 9.58 -4.32 -5.65
CA ILE A 82 10.95 -4.19 -5.16
C ILE A 82 11.67 -5.52 -5.26
N ARG A 83 12.78 -5.55 -6.01
CA ARG A 83 13.67 -6.71 -6.01
C ARG A 83 14.60 -6.76 -4.81
N TYR A 84 15.18 -5.61 -4.43
CA TYR A 84 16.19 -5.50 -3.37
C TYR A 84 15.74 -4.57 -2.24
N LYS A 85 15.95 -4.99 -0.99
CA LYS A 85 15.45 -4.34 0.22
C LYS A 85 15.86 -2.88 0.43
N LYS A 86 16.91 -2.39 -0.27
CA LYS A 86 17.48 -1.04 -0.07
C LYS A 86 16.49 0.12 -0.24
N HIS A 87 15.40 -0.10 -0.97
CA HIS A 87 14.36 0.91 -1.21
C HIS A 87 13.07 0.66 -0.41
N ASN A 88 13.00 -0.36 0.46
CA ASN A 88 11.78 -0.70 1.19
C ASN A 88 11.28 0.44 2.06
N ARG A 89 12.17 1.07 2.83
CA ARG A 89 11.80 2.14 3.76
C ARG A 89 11.32 3.39 3.03
N ASP A 90 12.05 3.82 2.02
CA ASP A 90 11.72 4.97 1.18
C ASP A 90 10.35 4.80 0.52
N LYS A 91 10.17 3.70 -0.23
CA LYS A 91 8.91 3.39 -0.90
C LYS A 91 7.75 3.18 0.08
N GLY A 92 7.97 2.48 1.20
CA GLY A 92 6.94 2.30 2.23
C GLY A 92 6.54 3.62 2.89
N SER A 93 7.51 4.49 3.21
CA SER A 93 7.25 5.78 3.85
C SER A 93 6.47 6.75 2.98
N TRP A 94 6.59 6.63 1.65
CA TRP A 94 5.76 7.37 0.71
C TRP A 94 4.28 7.10 0.95
N LEU A 95 3.88 5.83 1.07
CA LEU A 95 2.49 5.46 1.34
C LEU A 95 2.03 5.97 2.73
N CYS A 96 2.86 5.79 3.76
CA CYS A 96 2.61 6.28 5.11
C CYS A 96 2.48 7.81 5.20
N THR A 97 3.02 8.55 4.23
CA THR A 97 2.88 10.00 4.14
C THR A 97 1.65 10.39 3.32
N ALA A 98 1.54 9.83 2.11
CA ALA A 98 0.54 10.23 1.13
C ALA A 98 -0.88 9.82 1.53
N HIS A 99 -1.09 8.55 1.88
CA HIS A 99 -2.44 8.04 2.14
C HIS A 99 -3.10 8.73 3.35
N PRO A 100 -2.44 8.85 4.53
CA PRO A 100 -3.04 9.55 5.66
C PRO A 100 -3.30 11.03 5.37
N ALA A 101 -2.39 11.71 4.66
CA ALA A 101 -2.56 13.12 4.30
C ALA A 101 -3.79 13.34 3.40
N ILE A 102 -3.99 12.48 2.40
CA ILE A 102 -5.15 12.51 1.52
C ILE A 102 -6.43 12.17 2.30
N ARG A 103 -6.41 11.13 3.16
CA ARG A 103 -7.57 10.72 3.96
C ARG A 103 -8.08 11.80 4.89
N ARG A 104 -7.20 12.64 5.44
CA ARG A 104 -7.59 13.82 6.23
C ARG A 104 -8.38 14.85 5.40
N ARG A 105 -8.16 14.93 4.09
CA ARG A 105 -8.92 15.82 3.20
C ARG A 105 -10.23 15.17 2.72
N TYR A 106 -10.17 13.91 2.28
CA TYR A 106 -11.30 13.23 1.67
C TYR A 106 -11.92 12.22 2.64
N HIS A 107 -12.88 12.69 3.44
CA HIS A 107 -13.57 11.88 4.45
C HIS A 107 -14.38 10.70 3.86
N SER A 108 -14.58 10.65 2.54
CA SER A 108 -15.22 9.53 1.85
C SER A 108 -14.32 8.28 1.78
N ILE A 109 -13.01 8.43 1.96
CA ILE A 109 -12.05 7.33 1.86
C ILE A 109 -12.19 6.41 3.06
N ARG A 110 -12.53 5.15 2.78
CA ARG A 110 -12.74 4.09 3.77
C ARG A 110 -11.47 3.28 3.99
N SER A 111 -10.68 3.06 2.94
CA SER A 111 -9.52 2.17 3.00
C SER A 111 -8.31 2.67 2.20
N SER A 112 -7.13 2.24 2.68
CA SER A 112 -5.84 2.35 2.02
C SER A 112 -5.38 0.94 1.69
N ILE A 113 -5.04 0.66 0.44
CA ILE A 113 -4.58 -0.64 -0.01
C ILE A 113 -3.21 -0.51 -0.69
N ALA A 114 -2.30 -1.42 -0.37
CA ALA A 114 -1.02 -1.58 -1.02
C ALA A 114 -0.86 -3.01 -1.55
N VAL A 115 -0.66 -3.17 -2.86
CA VAL A 115 -0.22 -4.44 -3.45
C VAL A 115 1.28 -4.38 -3.65
N LEU A 116 1.99 -5.14 -2.83
CA LEU A 116 3.44 -5.13 -2.74
C LEU A 116 4.00 -6.41 -3.35
N ALA A 117 4.98 -6.28 -4.24
CA ALA A 117 5.61 -7.43 -4.87
C ALA A 117 7.13 -7.43 -4.64
N GLY A 118 7.66 -8.62 -4.41
CA GLY A 118 9.09 -8.86 -4.20
C GLY A 118 9.51 -8.78 -2.75
N ASN A 119 10.71 -8.25 -2.50
CA ASN A 119 11.45 -8.49 -1.26
C ASN A 119 11.24 -7.37 -0.23
N TRP A 120 10.14 -7.46 0.51
CA TRP A 120 9.77 -6.49 1.56
C TRP A 120 10.26 -6.93 2.94
N SER A 121 10.76 -5.99 3.76
CA SER A 121 11.20 -6.28 5.12
C SER A 121 10.02 -6.24 6.09
N SER A 122 10.04 -7.08 7.11
CA SER A 122 9.05 -7.08 8.20
C SER A 122 8.88 -5.68 8.81
N SER A 123 9.98 -4.96 9.04
CA SER A 123 9.94 -3.58 9.55
C SER A 123 9.20 -2.59 8.65
N SER A 124 9.31 -2.72 7.32
CA SER A 124 8.62 -1.83 6.37
C SER A 124 7.14 -2.19 6.28
N LEU A 125 6.82 -3.50 6.34
CA LEU A 125 5.45 -3.99 6.38
C LEU A 125 4.75 -3.54 7.67
N ALA A 126 5.39 -3.69 8.82
CA ALA A 126 4.89 -3.22 10.12
C ALA A 126 4.65 -1.71 10.12
N MET A 127 5.58 -0.93 9.57
CA MET A 127 5.40 0.51 9.39
C MET A 127 4.17 0.83 8.53
N MET A 128 3.97 0.19 7.38
CA MET A 128 2.77 0.47 6.58
C MET A 128 1.47 0.07 7.30
N ARG A 129 1.47 -1.08 7.99
CA ARG A 129 0.32 -1.53 8.80
C ARG A 129 -0.03 -0.54 9.91
N SER A 130 0.95 0.10 10.55
CA SER A 130 0.70 1.10 11.60
C SER A 130 0.06 2.39 11.10
N PHE A 131 -0.09 2.57 9.78
CA PHE A 131 -0.82 3.68 9.15
C PHE A 131 -2.13 3.21 8.50
N ASP A 132 -2.69 2.09 8.98
CA ASP A 132 -3.95 1.49 8.52
C ASP A 132 -3.96 1.20 7.00
N ILE A 133 -2.82 0.75 6.48
CA ILE A 133 -2.68 0.30 5.10
C ILE A 133 -2.86 -1.22 5.05
N ASN A 134 -3.87 -1.67 4.32
CA ASN A 134 -4.08 -3.09 4.02
C ASN A 134 -3.04 -3.55 3.00
N ILE A 135 -2.23 -4.53 3.36
CA ILE A 135 -1.12 -5.00 2.53
C ILE A 135 -1.45 -6.36 1.92
N PHE A 136 -1.31 -6.45 0.61
CA PHE A 136 -1.33 -7.70 -0.15
C PHE A 136 0.07 -7.96 -0.70
N LEU A 137 0.75 -8.97 -0.15
CA LEU A 137 2.13 -9.27 -0.50
C LEU A 137 2.19 -10.41 -1.52
N ILE A 138 2.90 -10.16 -2.63
CA ILE A 138 3.36 -11.17 -3.58
C ILE A 138 4.84 -11.44 -3.25
N PRO A 139 5.18 -12.55 -2.59
CA PRO A 139 6.54 -12.79 -2.11
C PRO A 139 7.55 -12.93 -3.25
N PHE A 140 8.79 -12.51 -3.02
CA PHE A 140 9.86 -12.60 -4.03
C PHE A 140 10.11 -14.04 -4.48
N GLU A 141 10.06 -14.99 -3.55
CA GLU A 141 10.28 -16.41 -3.79
C GLU A 141 9.25 -16.96 -4.79
N ARG A 142 7.98 -16.54 -4.63
CA ARG A 142 6.91 -16.92 -5.57
C ARG A 142 7.12 -16.32 -6.95
N ILE A 143 7.65 -15.10 -7.05
CA ILE A 143 8.00 -14.49 -8.34
C ILE A 143 9.13 -15.27 -9.03
N CYS A 144 10.15 -15.67 -8.27
CA CYS A 144 11.25 -16.50 -8.79
C CYS A 144 10.75 -17.85 -9.31
N GLU A 145 9.87 -18.53 -8.56
CA GLU A 145 9.25 -19.78 -8.98
C GLU A 145 8.42 -19.61 -10.26
N LEU A 146 7.60 -18.56 -10.35
CA LEU A 146 6.82 -18.26 -11.56
C LEU A 146 7.72 -18.05 -12.78
N LEU A 147 8.79 -17.25 -12.64
CA LEU A 147 9.73 -16.99 -13.74
C LEU A 147 10.52 -18.23 -14.15
N ALA A 148 10.81 -19.13 -13.21
CA ALA A 148 11.49 -20.39 -13.51
C ALA A 148 10.67 -21.29 -14.46
N HIS A 149 9.33 -21.23 -14.42
CA HIS A 149 8.47 -21.94 -15.39
C HIS A 149 8.61 -21.43 -16.83
N HIS A 150 9.22 -20.25 -17.00
CA HIS A 150 9.56 -19.66 -18.29
C HIS A 150 11.07 -19.75 -18.59
N ASP A 151 11.79 -20.61 -17.88
CA ASP A 151 13.24 -20.78 -17.95
C ASP A 151 14.04 -19.51 -17.59
N ILE A 152 13.42 -18.56 -16.89
CA ILE A 152 14.04 -17.31 -16.44
C ILE A 152 14.50 -17.47 -14.99
N LEU A 153 15.80 -17.68 -14.81
CA LEU A 153 16.41 -17.66 -13.48
C LEU A 153 16.36 -16.24 -12.92
N PHE A 154 15.62 -16.02 -11.83
CA PHE A 154 15.44 -14.68 -11.22
C PHE A 154 16.07 -14.47 -9.83
N ASP A 155 16.50 -15.57 -9.22
CA ASP A 155 17.17 -15.56 -7.93
C ASP A 155 18.70 -15.47 -8.13
N TRP A 156 19.21 -14.24 -8.13
CA TRP A 156 20.65 -13.96 -8.25
C TRP A 156 21.00 -12.73 -7.42
N GLY A 157 22.26 -12.63 -6.98
CA GLY A 157 22.73 -11.51 -6.15
C GLY A 157 22.91 -10.20 -6.94
N GLU A 158 22.83 -9.05 -6.27
CA GLU A 158 22.83 -7.71 -6.91
C GLU A 158 23.97 -7.43 -7.91
N LYS A 159 25.13 -8.07 -7.72
CA LYS A 159 26.32 -7.87 -8.54
C LYS A 159 26.49 -8.87 -9.69
N ASP A 160 25.64 -9.88 -9.78
CA ASP A 160 25.70 -10.87 -10.87
C ASP A 160 25.02 -10.31 -12.13
N ARG A 161 25.87 -9.75 -13.00
CA ARG A 161 25.44 -9.11 -14.26
C ARG A 161 25.21 -10.10 -15.39
N ASP A 162 25.92 -11.23 -15.38
CA ASP A 162 25.86 -12.21 -16.46
C ASP A 162 24.55 -12.98 -16.40
N THR A 163 24.16 -13.45 -15.20
CA THR A 163 22.86 -14.07 -14.97
C THR A 163 21.73 -13.08 -15.25
N ALA A 164 21.87 -11.82 -14.83
CA ALA A 164 20.90 -10.78 -15.12
C ALA A 164 20.70 -10.55 -16.64
N GLN A 165 21.80 -10.54 -17.39
CA GLN A 165 21.77 -10.35 -18.84
C GLN A 165 21.14 -11.55 -19.57
N ALA A 166 21.44 -12.78 -19.12
CA ALA A 166 20.82 -13.99 -19.65
C ALA A 166 19.31 -13.99 -19.40
N ALA A 167 18.89 -13.74 -18.16
CA ALA A 167 17.49 -13.65 -17.75
C ALA A 167 16.73 -12.57 -18.53
N TRP A 168 17.32 -11.38 -18.68
CA TRP A 168 16.72 -10.31 -19.49
C TRP A 168 16.54 -10.75 -20.95
N THR A 169 17.54 -11.42 -21.53
CA THR A 169 17.51 -11.88 -22.93
C THR A 169 16.40 -12.90 -23.14
N GLN A 170 16.24 -13.86 -22.22
CA GLN A 170 15.14 -14.83 -22.23
C GLN A 170 13.79 -14.11 -22.13
N TYR A 171 13.66 -13.17 -21.18
CA TYR A 171 12.41 -12.43 -20.98
C TYR A 171 11.96 -11.64 -22.22
N VAL A 172 12.87 -10.94 -22.91
CA VAL A 172 12.50 -10.17 -24.10
C VAL A 172 12.15 -11.05 -25.30
N GLN A 173 12.64 -12.30 -25.32
CA GLN A 173 12.31 -13.29 -26.33
C GLN A 173 10.92 -13.91 -26.09
N LEU A 174 10.36 -13.80 -24.87
CA LEU A 174 9.00 -14.28 -24.60
C LEU A 174 7.97 -13.53 -25.47
N PRO A 175 7.05 -14.26 -26.13
CA PRO A 175 5.87 -13.69 -26.74
C PRO A 175 5.14 -12.76 -25.78
N LYS A 176 4.55 -11.68 -26.33
CA LYS A 176 3.80 -10.69 -25.54
C LYS A 176 2.77 -11.33 -24.60
N ARG A 177 2.07 -12.38 -25.08
CA ARG A 177 1.09 -13.13 -24.28
C ARG A 177 1.71 -13.80 -23.05
N GLN A 178 2.88 -14.42 -23.17
CA GLN A 178 3.55 -15.04 -22.02
C GLN A 178 3.99 -14.00 -21.00
N ARG A 179 4.50 -12.84 -21.46
CA ARG A 179 4.79 -11.70 -20.57
C ARG A 179 3.54 -11.18 -19.86
N MET A 180 2.39 -11.16 -20.53
CA MET A 180 1.12 -10.80 -19.91
C MET A 180 0.72 -11.80 -18.82
N MET A 181 0.83 -13.10 -19.11
CA MET A 181 0.51 -14.17 -18.16
C MET A 181 1.34 -14.10 -16.88
N ILE A 182 2.63 -13.76 -16.95
CA ILE A 182 3.46 -13.57 -15.74
C ILE A 182 2.80 -12.57 -14.77
N GLY A 183 2.28 -11.44 -15.29
CA GLY A 183 1.59 -10.46 -14.47
C GLY A 183 0.26 -10.97 -13.90
N GLU A 184 -0.51 -11.72 -14.71
CA GLU A 184 -1.77 -12.32 -14.30
C GLU A 184 -1.58 -13.37 -13.20
N GLU A 185 -0.56 -14.22 -13.31
CA GLU A 185 -0.19 -15.24 -12.33
C GLU A 185 0.31 -14.61 -11.01
N MET A 186 1.07 -13.52 -11.09
CA MET A 186 1.45 -12.74 -9.91
C MET A 186 0.23 -12.20 -9.17
N VAL A 187 -0.70 -11.57 -9.90
CA VAL A 187 -1.93 -10.99 -9.30
C VAL A 187 -2.85 -12.08 -8.74
N ALA A 188 -2.90 -13.25 -9.37
CA ALA A 188 -3.71 -14.38 -8.91
C ALA A 188 -3.41 -14.79 -7.47
N LEU A 189 -2.18 -14.59 -6.98
CA LEU A 189 -1.78 -14.90 -5.60
C LEU A 189 -2.51 -14.07 -4.54
N VAL A 190 -3.02 -12.89 -4.91
CA VAL A 190 -3.69 -11.96 -3.99
C VAL A 190 -5.11 -11.61 -4.39
N LYS A 191 -5.52 -12.00 -5.60
CA LYS A 191 -6.75 -11.56 -6.26
C LYS A 191 -8.01 -11.81 -5.42
N ASP A 192 -8.17 -13.00 -4.86
CA ASP A 192 -9.40 -13.39 -4.17
C ASP A 192 -9.56 -12.67 -2.83
N ASN A 193 -8.47 -12.55 -2.08
CA ASN A 193 -8.46 -11.79 -0.83
C ASN A 193 -8.69 -10.29 -1.11
N LEU A 194 -8.09 -9.77 -2.17
CA LEU A 194 -8.28 -8.38 -2.59
C LEU A 194 -9.72 -8.10 -3.02
N ARG A 195 -10.33 -9.00 -3.81
CA ARG A 195 -11.75 -8.96 -4.19
C ARG A 195 -12.64 -8.92 -2.96
N SER A 196 -12.40 -9.84 -2.02
CA SER A 196 -13.20 -9.98 -0.80
C SER A 196 -13.13 -8.71 0.07
N LEU A 197 -11.93 -8.15 0.23
CA LEU A 197 -11.75 -6.90 0.97
C LEU A 197 -12.46 -5.73 0.29
N ILE A 198 -12.26 -5.55 -1.02
CA ILE A 198 -12.88 -4.45 -1.78
C ILE A 198 -14.40 -4.56 -1.74
N ALA A 199 -14.96 -5.74 -2.00
CA ALA A 199 -16.40 -5.95 -1.93
C ALA A 199 -16.98 -5.55 -0.56
N ARG A 200 -16.30 -5.91 0.54
CA ARG A 200 -16.70 -5.51 1.90
C ARG A 200 -16.62 -4.00 2.13
N ILE A 201 -15.58 -3.33 1.64
CA ILE A 201 -15.42 -1.86 1.79
C ILE A 201 -16.51 -1.09 1.04
N LEU A 202 -16.89 -1.61 -0.13
CA LEU A 202 -17.84 -0.99 -1.05
C LEU A 202 -19.30 -1.40 -0.77
N ASP A 203 -19.54 -2.29 0.19
CA ASP A 203 -20.88 -2.70 0.58
C ASP A 203 -21.57 -1.61 1.42
N ASP A 204 -22.32 -0.73 0.75
CA ASP A 204 -23.12 0.32 1.38
C ASP A 204 -24.43 -0.20 2.02
N SER A 205 -24.71 -1.51 1.98
CA SER A 205 -25.84 -2.10 2.70
C SER A 205 -25.57 -2.31 4.19
N VAL A 206 -24.29 -2.33 4.59
CA VAL A 206 -23.88 -2.46 5.99
C VAL A 206 -24.15 -1.15 6.74
N PRO A 207 -24.89 -1.18 7.86
CA PRO A 207 -25.08 0.00 8.71
C PRO A 207 -23.75 0.56 9.17
N ARG A 208 -23.63 1.89 9.17
CA ARG A 208 -22.44 2.58 9.65
C ARG A 208 -22.47 2.64 11.18
N GLU A 209 -21.44 2.10 11.80
CA GLU A 209 -21.25 2.12 13.25
C GLU A 209 -19.92 2.80 13.60
N ILE A 210 -19.85 3.36 14.80
CA ILE A 210 -18.61 3.92 15.33
C ILE A 210 -17.85 2.79 16.02
N GLU A 211 -16.76 2.35 15.40
CA GLU A 211 -15.91 1.27 15.94
C GLU A 211 -14.86 1.78 16.93
N LYS A 212 -14.45 3.05 16.80
CA LYS A 212 -13.39 3.65 17.63
C LYS A 212 -13.54 5.16 17.72
N VAL A 213 -13.24 5.71 18.90
CA VAL A 213 -13.04 7.15 19.12
C VAL A 213 -11.61 7.37 19.60
N THR A 214 -10.88 8.25 18.91
CA THR A 214 -9.53 8.66 19.29
C THR A 214 -9.55 10.09 19.78
N ILE A 215 -8.99 10.34 20.97
CA ILE A 215 -8.79 11.67 21.54
C ILE A 215 -7.30 11.94 21.62
N GLU A 216 -6.85 12.99 20.93
CA GLU A 216 -5.49 13.50 20.99
C GLU A 216 -5.45 14.77 21.85
N LEU A 217 -4.69 14.70 22.94
CA LEU A 217 -4.48 15.81 23.85
C LEU A 217 -3.09 16.39 23.60
N HIS A 218 -3.02 17.71 23.45
CA HIS A 218 -1.76 18.44 23.30
C HIS A 218 -1.51 19.33 24.51
N SER A 219 -0.32 19.21 25.11
CA SER A 219 0.13 20.20 26.10
C SER A 219 0.71 21.43 25.40
N ASN A 220 0.73 22.56 26.10
CA ASN A 220 1.39 23.78 25.62
C ASN A 220 2.92 23.64 25.52
N LEU A 221 3.50 22.57 26.06
CA LEU A 221 4.92 22.23 25.94
C LEU A 221 5.20 21.27 24.77
N GLY A 222 4.16 20.89 24.02
CA GLY A 222 4.28 20.02 22.84
C GLY A 222 4.19 18.52 23.13
N GLU A 223 3.77 18.13 24.33
CA GLU A 223 3.47 16.73 24.64
C GLU A 223 2.19 16.30 23.95
N VAL A 224 2.13 15.04 23.54
CA VAL A 224 0.96 14.44 22.90
C VAL A 224 0.58 13.17 23.64
N LYS A 225 -0.67 13.11 24.10
CA LYS A 225 -1.28 11.87 24.63
C LYS A 225 -2.45 11.47 23.75
N ILE A 226 -2.44 10.21 23.32
CA ILE A 226 -3.50 9.63 22.49
C ILE A 226 -4.23 8.58 23.32
N HIS A 227 -5.54 8.73 23.42
CA HIS A 227 -6.43 7.78 24.06
C HIS A 227 -7.40 7.21 23.03
N GLU A 228 -7.61 5.90 23.07
CA GLU A 228 -8.55 5.20 22.19
C GLU A 228 -9.66 4.56 23.02
N PHE A 229 -10.90 4.70 22.55
CA PHE A 229 -12.11 4.20 23.21
C PHE A 229 -12.94 3.39 22.22
N ALA A 230 -13.62 2.35 22.71
CA ALA A 230 -14.46 1.50 21.88
C ALA A 230 -15.85 2.11 21.63
N SER A 231 -16.23 3.14 22.40
CA SER A 231 -17.53 3.80 22.26
C SER A 231 -17.47 5.31 22.50
N ILE A 232 -18.47 6.02 21.98
CA ILE A 232 -18.66 7.46 22.26
C ILE A 232 -18.83 7.69 23.76
N PHE A 233 -19.55 6.78 24.45
CA PHE A 233 -19.86 6.93 25.86
C PHE A 233 -18.58 6.97 26.72
N GLU A 234 -17.68 6.00 26.54
CA GLU A 234 -16.39 5.95 27.24
C GLU A 234 -15.54 7.20 26.96
N ALA A 235 -15.50 7.66 25.70
CA ALA A 235 -14.75 8.85 25.32
C ALA A 235 -15.32 10.12 26.00
N VAL A 236 -16.63 10.24 26.11
CA VAL A 236 -17.30 11.36 26.80
C VAL A 236 -17.10 11.29 28.31
N GLU A 237 -17.16 10.10 28.91
CA GLU A 237 -16.84 9.93 30.33
C GLU A 237 -15.38 10.33 30.62
N PHE A 238 -14.44 9.93 29.77
CA PHE A 238 -13.05 10.37 29.88
C PHE A 238 -12.91 11.89 29.81
N LEU A 239 -13.58 12.55 28.86
CA LEU A 239 -13.55 14.01 28.71
C LEU A 239 -14.17 14.77 29.89
N ASN A 240 -15.09 14.16 30.62
CA ASN A 240 -15.71 14.76 31.81
C ASN A 240 -15.01 14.35 33.12
N SER A 241 -13.97 13.52 33.06
CA SER A 241 -13.26 13.07 34.24
C SER A 241 -12.38 14.19 34.82
N GLU A 242 -12.36 14.33 36.16
CA GLU A 242 -11.46 15.27 36.85
C GLU A 242 -9.98 14.90 36.65
N ALA A 243 -9.69 13.65 36.27
CA ALA A 243 -8.35 13.12 36.02
C ALA A 243 -7.61 13.82 34.86
N LEU A 244 -8.32 14.54 33.97
CA LEU A 244 -7.70 15.29 32.88
C LEU A 244 -6.82 16.45 33.36
N GLN A 245 -7.05 16.98 34.55
CA GLN A 245 -6.27 18.11 35.09
C GLN A 245 -4.80 17.73 35.33
N ASP A 246 -4.52 16.45 35.59
CA ASP A 246 -3.20 15.94 35.93
C ASP A 246 -2.58 15.05 34.82
N VAL A 247 -3.20 14.99 33.64
CA VAL A 247 -2.88 13.99 32.60
C VAL A 247 -1.44 14.07 32.07
N PHE A 248 -0.85 15.27 32.07
CA PHE A 248 0.54 15.53 31.65
C PHE A 248 1.52 15.67 32.83
N LEU A 249 1.03 15.68 34.08
CA LEU A 249 1.88 15.96 35.25
C LEU A 249 2.67 14.74 35.74
N THR A 250 2.38 13.55 35.23
CA THR A 250 3.06 12.30 35.61
C THR A 250 3.58 11.58 34.36
N THR A 251 4.90 11.33 34.32
CA THR A 251 5.56 10.71 33.16
C THR A 251 5.42 9.19 33.24
N ASP A 252 4.35 8.66 32.66
CA ASP A 252 4.16 7.24 32.35
C ASP A 252 4.83 6.83 31.01
N SER A 253 5.67 7.70 30.47
CA SER A 253 6.37 7.48 29.20
C SER A 253 7.36 6.33 29.30
N VAL A 254 7.46 5.59 28.19
CA VAL A 254 8.63 4.74 27.94
C VAL A 254 9.91 5.58 27.90
N THR A 255 10.99 4.98 28.36
CA THR A 255 12.34 5.49 28.28
C THR A 255 12.98 5.08 26.94
N LEU A 256 14.10 5.71 26.61
CA LEU A 256 14.90 5.35 25.42
C LEU A 256 15.48 3.91 25.48
N PHE A 257 15.39 3.26 26.64
CA PHE A 257 15.96 1.93 26.91
C PHE A 257 14.91 0.84 27.05
N ASP A 258 13.62 1.21 27.05
CA ASP A 258 12.56 0.21 27.03
C ASP A 258 12.55 -0.51 25.68
N PRO A 259 12.37 -1.84 25.67
CA PRO A 259 12.40 -2.62 24.45
C PRO A 259 11.22 -2.21 23.53
N PRO A 260 11.38 -2.32 22.20
CA PRO A 260 10.26 -2.14 21.30
C PRO A 260 9.17 -3.17 21.61
N PRO A 261 7.89 -2.85 21.35
CA PRO A 261 6.80 -3.80 21.53
C PRO A 261 7.04 -5.06 20.66
N GLU A 262 6.76 -6.24 21.23
CA GLU A 262 6.81 -7.49 20.48
C GLU A 262 5.69 -7.49 19.43
N ILE A 263 6.07 -7.59 18.15
CA ILE A 263 5.12 -7.69 17.05
C ILE A 263 4.70 -9.16 16.95
N VAL A 264 3.47 -9.47 17.37
CA VAL A 264 2.84 -10.75 17.08
C VAL A 264 2.26 -10.65 15.67
N ASP A 265 2.81 -11.39 14.71
CA ASP A 265 2.19 -11.51 13.39
C ASP A 265 0.85 -12.24 13.57
N VAL A 266 -0.25 -11.48 13.49
CA VAL A 266 -1.59 -12.07 13.38
C VAL A 266 -1.74 -12.61 11.95
N PRO A 267 -2.09 -13.90 11.77
CA PRO A 267 -2.14 -14.55 10.46
C PRO A 267 -3.14 -13.92 9.49
#